data_AF-A0A2E3D0P7-F1
#
_entry.id   AF-A0A2E3D0P7-F1
#
_cell.length_a   1.000
_cell.length_b   1.000
_cell.length_c   1.000
_cell.angle_alpha   90.00
_cell.angle_beta   90.00
_cell.angle_gamma   90.00
#
_symmetry.space_group_name_H-M   'P 1'
#
loop_
_entity.id
_entity.type
_entity.pdbx_description
1 polymer ?
#
loop_
_entity_poly.entity_id
_entity_poly.type
_entity_poly.pdbx_seq_one_letter_code
_entity_poly.pdbx_strand_id
1 'polypeptide(L)'
;MAKFSTPGQRRKRYIKILLGFMVVAISTVAWFVEGPGQRTAKAALKDPGTINFQAQISNLTYEEETYRNFKGKRRSRTNYYADFSYTFNGQPIVETREISSSQYEKWEDGSQVDMMAIGPQHDKIELKSDVVSDATTSPLGRSIQAAIFSAIGAVALSFVLLPVFGREPDGYMPEGFYTEQSWLDVDDNQLIAIVENELVRFKFDSSLTGKVQKAYQNDVPLAQILTIKGKGVKLDVIPLDKVQSVSSSHYEDTYDVHFEVSEPGAKEIKTKSINLEFLNPTVKTHAMEALVKRVTPFQQLEKTVTHYSRLKSAMPGTLGFLIGAAGLWYFEHWIMMVLLSLLCLFSLKSLIARLWSPTVYTQYASQPVTSAVEPVRSAA
;
A
#
# COMPACT_ATOMS: atom_id res chain seq x y z
N MET A 1 25.43 11.20 -4.79
CA MET A 1 24.34 10.31 -4.36
C MET A 1 24.35 10.26 -2.83
N ALA A 2 23.33 9.68 -2.18
CA ALA A 2 23.42 9.37 -0.75
C ALA A 2 24.59 8.38 -0.53
N LYS A 3 25.36 8.55 0.53
CA LYS A 3 26.56 7.76 0.83
C LYS A 3 26.19 6.38 1.39
N PHE A 4 25.14 6.34 2.21
CA PHE A 4 24.67 5.13 2.89
C PHE A 4 23.21 4.84 2.55
N SER A 5 22.89 3.55 2.47
CA SER A 5 21.52 3.02 2.38
C SER A 5 21.25 2.10 3.55
N THR A 6 20.09 2.25 4.17
CA THR A 6 19.66 1.40 5.28
C THR A 6 19.34 -0.02 4.81
N PRO A 7 19.38 -1.02 5.71
CA PRO A 7 18.92 -2.37 5.39
C PRO A 7 17.50 -2.42 4.83
N GLY A 8 16.55 -1.67 5.40
CA GLY A 8 15.18 -1.56 4.90
C GLY A 8 15.11 -0.97 3.50
N GLN A 9 15.82 0.14 3.22
CA GLN A 9 15.91 0.70 1.86
C GLN A 9 16.44 -0.34 0.84
N ARG A 10 17.46 -1.13 1.21
CA ARG A 10 17.98 -2.21 0.36
C ARG A 10 16.93 -3.30 0.13
N ARG A 11 16.25 -3.78 1.18
CA ARG A 11 15.19 -4.79 1.07
C ARG A 11 14.02 -4.30 0.21
N LYS A 12 13.54 -3.07 0.42
CA LYS A 12 12.50 -2.44 -0.41
C LYS A 12 12.92 -2.39 -1.88
N ARG A 13 14.19 -2.07 -2.16
CA ARG A 13 14.75 -2.10 -3.52
C ARG A 13 14.78 -3.51 -4.10
N TYR A 14 15.26 -4.50 -3.35
CA TYR A 14 15.27 -5.89 -3.80
C TYR A 14 13.87 -6.43 -4.10
N ILE A 15 12.88 -6.14 -3.24
CA ILE A 15 11.48 -6.50 -3.47
C ILE A 15 10.98 -5.91 -4.79
N LYS A 16 11.21 -4.60 -5.03
CA LYS A 16 10.81 -3.95 -6.28
C LYS A 16 11.51 -4.55 -7.51
N ILE A 17 12.79 -4.87 -7.42
CA ILE A 17 13.55 -5.52 -8.50
C ILE A 17 12.98 -6.92 -8.79
N LEU A 18 12.73 -7.72 -7.76
CA LEU A 18 12.21 -9.08 -7.89
C LEU A 18 10.80 -9.07 -8.51
N LEU A 19 9.94 -8.14 -8.09
CA LEU A 19 8.62 -7.94 -8.68
C LEU A 19 8.70 -7.49 -10.13
N GLY A 20 9.63 -6.59 -10.46
CA GLY A 20 9.89 -6.20 -11.85
C GLY A 20 10.36 -7.38 -12.71
N PHE A 21 11.26 -8.20 -12.17
CA PHE A 21 11.73 -9.42 -12.85
C PHE A 21 10.59 -10.43 -13.07
N MET A 22 9.69 -10.58 -12.10
CA MET A 22 8.50 -11.43 -12.25
C MET A 22 7.62 -10.98 -13.42
N VAL A 23 7.36 -9.68 -13.55
CA VAL A 23 6.59 -9.11 -14.69
C VAL A 23 7.28 -9.42 -16.01
N VAL A 24 8.60 -9.23 -16.08
CA VAL A 24 9.38 -9.54 -17.29
C VAL A 24 9.30 -11.04 -17.60
N ALA A 25 9.50 -11.91 -16.62
CA ALA A 25 9.46 -13.35 -16.79
C ALA A 25 8.09 -13.85 -17.28
N ILE A 26 6.99 -13.37 -16.69
CA ILE A 26 5.62 -13.70 -17.15
C ILE A 26 5.40 -13.23 -18.59
N SER A 27 5.84 -12.02 -18.91
CA SER A 27 5.74 -11.46 -20.26
C SER A 27 6.55 -12.27 -21.27
N THR A 28 7.75 -12.72 -20.90
CA THR A 28 8.58 -13.61 -21.72
C THR A 28 7.91 -14.96 -21.93
N VAL A 29 7.29 -15.55 -20.90
CA VAL A 29 6.52 -16.80 -21.07
C VAL A 29 5.36 -16.59 -22.04
N ALA A 30 4.62 -15.49 -21.93
CA ALA A 30 3.52 -15.15 -22.84
C ALA A 30 3.98 -14.88 -24.28
N TRP A 31 5.25 -14.52 -24.48
CA TRP A 31 5.85 -14.44 -25.82
C TRP A 31 5.90 -15.81 -26.49
N PHE A 32 6.30 -16.85 -25.77
CA PHE A 32 6.49 -18.19 -26.33
C PHE A 32 5.24 -19.08 -26.24
N VAL A 33 4.42 -18.88 -25.22
CA VAL A 33 3.30 -19.77 -24.90
C VAL A 33 1.98 -19.14 -25.31
N GLU A 34 1.26 -19.84 -26.18
CA GLU A 34 -0.13 -19.51 -26.52
C GLU A 34 -1.04 -19.70 -25.31
N GLY A 35 -1.79 -18.65 -24.96
CA GLY A 35 -2.81 -18.70 -23.93
C GLY A 35 -3.98 -19.62 -24.30
N PRO A 36 -4.78 -20.04 -23.32
CA PRO A 36 -5.91 -20.95 -23.55
C PRO A 36 -6.91 -20.41 -24.58
N GLY A 37 -7.25 -19.11 -24.52
CA GLY A 37 -8.16 -18.46 -25.48
C GLY A 37 -7.68 -18.52 -26.93
N GLN A 38 -6.39 -18.24 -27.18
CA GLN A 38 -5.80 -18.34 -28.52
C GLN A 38 -5.77 -19.79 -29.02
N ARG A 39 -5.48 -20.76 -28.14
CA ARG A 39 -5.51 -22.18 -28.51
C ARG A 39 -6.92 -22.63 -28.88
N THR A 40 -7.93 -22.23 -28.09
CA THR A 40 -9.33 -22.53 -28.40
C THR A 40 -9.78 -21.87 -29.69
N ALA A 41 -9.39 -20.61 -29.93
CA ALA A 41 -9.72 -19.91 -31.17
C ALA A 41 -9.06 -20.55 -32.40
N LYS A 42 -7.78 -20.95 -32.30
CA LYS A 42 -7.08 -21.69 -33.37
C LYS A 42 -7.69 -23.07 -33.60
N ALA A 43 -8.15 -23.75 -32.56
CA ALA A 43 -8.83 -25.03 -32.67
C ALA A 43 -10.18 -24.85 -33.37
N ALA A 44 -10.98 -23.86 -32.98
CA ALA A 44 -12.27 -23.54 -33.60
C ALA A 44 -12.12 -23.23 -35.10
N LEU A 45 -11.11 -22.45 -35.50
CA LEU A 45 -10.86 -22.16 -36.92
C LEU A 45 -10.43 -23.38 -37.76
N LYS A 46 -9.94 -24.44 -37.11
CA LYS A 46 -9.48 -25.68 -37.78
C LYS A 46 -10.48 -26.81 -37.68
N ASP A 47 -11.48 -26.71 -36.80
CA ASP A 47 -12.45 -27.76 -36.54
C ASP A 47 -13.51 -27.77 -37.66
N PRO A 48 -13.63 -28.87 -38.43
CA PRO A 48 -14.66 -28.99 -39.47
C PRO A 48 -16.09 -29.00 -38.92
N GLY A 49 -16.28 -29.22 -37.60
CA GLY A 49 -17.58 -29.14 -36.93
C GLY A 49 -18.06 -27.70 -36.69
N THR A 50 -17.22 -26.68 -36.93
CA THR A 50 -17.57 -25.28 -36.71
C THR A 50 -18.45 -24.74 -37.82
N ILE A 51 -19.59 -24.14 -37.46
CA ILE A 51 -20.56 -23.62 -38.43
C ILE A 51 -20.39 -22.10 -38.55
N ASN A 52 -20.15 -21.62 -39.77
CA ASN A 52 -20.17 -20.20 -40.09
C ASN A 52 -21.56 -19.80 -40.61
N PHE A 53 -22.08 -18.69 -40.12
CA PHE A 53 -23.35 -18.13 -40.60
C PHE A 53 -23.32 -16.60 -40.48
N GLN A 54 -24.28 -15.94 -41.12
CA GLN A 54 -24.42 -14.49 -41.06
C GLN A 54 -25.52 -14.11 -40.07
N ALA A 55 -25.26 -13.07 -39.29
CA ALA A 55 -26.23 -12.41 -38.45
C ALA A 55 -26.45 -10.99 -38.92
N GLN A 56 -27.71 -10.54 -38.85
CA GLN A 56 -28.07 -9.16 -39.13
C GLN A 56 -27.96 -8.35 -37.84
N ILE A 57 -27.30 -7.21 -37.90
CA ILE A 57 -27.37 -6.23 -36.83
C ILE A 57 -28.75 -5.57 -36.88
N SER A 58 -29.60 -5.85 -35.90
CA SER A 58 -30.95 -5.28 -35.85
C SER A 58 -30.96 -3.90 -35.22
N ASN A 59 -30.01 -3.58 -34.34
CA ASN A 59 -29.95 -2.32 -33.62
C ASN A 59 -28.57 -2.08 -33.01
N LEU A 60 -28.10 -0.83 -33.04
CA LEU A 60 -26.88 -0.36 -32.38
C LEU A 60 -27.22 0.66 -31.30
N THR A 61 -26.94 0.32 -30.05
CA THR A 61 -27.24 1.19 -28.89
C THR A 61 -25.98 1.54 -28.12
N TYR A 62 -26.04 2.65 -27.37
CA TYR A 62 -25.01 3.01 -26.40
C TYR A 62 -25.65 3.45 -25.10
N GLU A 63 -24.95 3.21 -24.00
CA GLU A 63 -25.39 3.58 -22.65
C GLU A 63 -24.27 4.35 -21.95
N GLU A 64 -24.59 5.52 -21.39
CA GLU A 64 -23.66 6.26 -20.54
C GLU A 64 -23.86 5.89 -19.07
N GLU A 65 -22.96 5.08 -18.54
CA GLU A 65 -22.94 4.73 -17.14
C GLU A 65 -22.16 5.78 -16.34
N THR A 66 -22.84 6.47 -15.42
CA THR A 66 -22.16 7.37 -14.48
C THR A 66 -21.88 6.69 -13.14
N TYR A 67 -20.61 6.56 -12.79
CA TYR A 67 -20.17 5.98 -11.53
C TYR A 67 -19.32 6.98 -10.74
N ARG A 68 -19.16 6.74 -9.43
CA ARG A 68 -18.24 7.50 -8.59
C ARG A 68 -16.98 6.67 -8.35
N ASN A 69 -15.81 7.27 -8.55
CA ASN A 69 -14.58 6.60 -8.21
C ASN A 69 -14.41 6.49 -6.68
N PHE A 70 -13.40 5.73 -6.23
CA PHE A 70 -13.05 5.57 -4.80
C PHE A 70 -12.76 6.90 -4.06
N LYS A 71 -12.60 8.01 -4.77
CA LYS A 71 -12.41 9.38 -4.23
C LYS A 71 -13.67 10.24 -4.31
N GLY A 72 -14.83 9.64 -4.60
CA GLY A 72 -16.14 10.30 -4.69
C GLY A 72 -16.35 11.18 -5.93
N LYS A 73 -15.39 11.24 -6.86
CA LYS A 73 -15.51 12.02 -8.11
C LYS A 73 -16.38 11.26 -9.12
N ARG A 74 -17.35 11.96 -9.69
CA ARG A 74 -18.18 11.44 -10.79
C ARG A 74 -17.32 11.19 -12.03
N ARG A 75 -17.47 10.02 -12.61
CA ARG A 75 -16.90 9.60 -13.89
C ARG A 75 -18.03 9.04 -14.75
N SER A 76 -17.92 9.17 -16.05
CA SER A 76 -18.79 8.53 -17.02
C SER A 76 -17.98 7.50 -17.81
N ARG A 77 -18.62 6.39 -18.16
CA ARG A 77 -18.15 5.42 -19.15
C ARG A 77 -19.29 5.19 -20.14
N THR A 78 -18.98 5.23 -21.43
CA THR A 78 -19.91 4.88 -22.49
C THR A 78 -19.68 3.42 -22.85
N ASN A 79 -20.73 2.61 -22.75
CA ASN A 79 -20.75 1.21 -23.20
C ASN A 79 -21.55 1.14 -24.51
N TYR A 80 -21.09 0.34 -25.46
CA TYR A 80 -21.71 0.19 -26.78
C TYR A 80 -22.24 -1.22 -26.92
N TYR A 81 -23.44 -1.38 -27.49
CA TYR A 81 -24.10 -2.67 -27.65
C TYR A 81 -24.63 -2.84 -29.06
N ALA A 82 -24.66 -4.09 -29.52
CA ALA A 82 -25.31 -4.49 -30.77
C ALA A 82 -26.27 -5.64 -30.52
N ASP A 83 -27.46 -5.53 -31.11
CA ASP A 83 -28.44 -6.62 -31.19
C ASP A 83 -28.22 -7.39 -32.49
N PHE A 84 -27.95 -8.69 -32.37
CA PHE A 84 -27.77 -9.60 -33.50
C PHE A 84 -29.00 -10.48 -33.66
N SER A 85 -29.56 -10.52 -34.87
CA SER A 85 -30.66 -11.39 -35.25
C SER A 85 -30.19 -12.41 -36.28
N TYR A 86 -30.36 -13.69 -35.98
CA TYR A 86 -29.98 -14.79 -36.85
C TYR A 86 -30.85 -16.03 -36.65
N THR A 87 -30.84 -16.94 -37.62
CA THR A 87 -31.49 -18.24 -37.48
C THR A 87 -30.45 -19.32 -37.28
N PHE A 88 -30.54 -20.05 -36.18
CA PHE A 88 -29.66 -21.18 -35.88
C PHE A 88 -30.51 -22.42 -35.59
N ASN A 89 -30.23 -23.54 -36.27
CA ASN A 89 -31.02 -24.77 -36.16
C ASN A 89 -32.54 -24.58 -36.36
N GLY A 90 -32.94 -23.66 -37.25
CA GLY A 90 -34.35 -23.35 -37.53
C GLY A 90 -35.06 -22.51 -36.47
N GLN A 91 -34.35 -22.08 -35.42
CA GLN A 91 -34.88 -21.18 -34.39
C GLN A 91 -34.35 -19.75 -34.63
N PRO A 92 -35.22 -18.72 -34.63
CA PRO A 92 -34.78 -17.34 -34.62
C PRO A 92 -34.20 -16.99 -33.24
N ILE A 93 -33.00 -16.44 -33.23
CA ILE A 93 -32.29 -16.01 -32.03
C ILE A 93 -32.00 -14.51 -32.17
N VAL A 94 -32.30 -13.77 -31.09
CA VAL A 94 -31.90 -12.38 -30.93
C VAL A 94 -31.01 -12.29 -29.70
N GLU A 95 -29.80 -11.75 -29.88
CA GLU A 95 -28.80 -11.68 -28.84
C GLU A 95 -28.17 -10.29 -28.79
N THR A 96 -28.14 -9.67 -27.61
CA THR A 96 -27.46 -8.39 -27.38
C THR A 96 -26.05 -8.65 -26.85
N ARG A 97 -25.02 -8.00 -27.42
CA ARG A 97 -23.65 -8.04 -26.88
C ARG A 97 -23.03 -6.66 -26.75
N GLU A 98 -22.16 -6.52 -25.75
CA GLU A 98 -21.24 -5.37 -25.67
C GLU A 98 -20.22 -5.45 -26.81
N ILE A 99 -20.01 -4.34 -27.49
CA ILE A 99 -19.08 -4.20 -28.61
C ILE A 99 -18.11 -3.06 -28.36
N SER A 100 -16.97 -3.06 -29.06
CA SER A 100 -16.03 -1.95 -28.95
C SER A 100 -16.58 -0.68 -29.61
N SER A 101 -16.12 0.49 -29.15
CA SER A 101 -16.45 1.77 -29.80
C SER A 101 -16.09 1.77 -31.29
N SER A 102 -14.98 1.11 -31.64
CA SER A 102 -14.52 0.98 -33.03
C SER A 102 -15.42 0.11 -33.90
N GLN A 103 -16.11 -0.89 -33.32
CA GLN A 103 -17.11 -1.69 -34.03
C GLN A 103 -18.39 -0.87 -34.19
N TYR A 104 -18.81 -0.18 -33.14
CA TYR A 104 -19.99 0.69 -33.16
C TYR A 104 -19.91 1.78 -34.24
N GLU A 105 -18.74 2.42 -34.37
CA GLU A 105 -18.51 3.46 -35.39
C GLU A 105 -18.44 2.92 -36.82
N LYS A 106 -18.14 1.63 -37.01
CA LYS A 106 -17.98 1.00 -38.33
C LYS A 106 -19.22 0.29 -38.83
N TRP A 107 -20.09 -0.11 -37.93
CA TRP A 107 -21.27 -0.90 -38.25
C TRP A 107 -22.49 -0.01 -38.43
N GLU A 108 -23.42 -0.48 -39.25
CA GLU A 108 -24.70 0.19 -39.51
C GLU A 108 -25.83 -0.79 -39.23
N ASP A 109 -27.00 -0.25 -38.84
CA ASP A 109 -28.20 -1.06 -38.69
C ASP A 109 -28.54 -1.77 -40.00
N GLY A 110 -28.85 -3.06 -39.90
CA GLY A 110 -29.13 -3.93 -41.04
C GLY A 110 -27.88 -4.53 -41.70
N SER A 111 -26.67 -4.15 -41.29
CA SER A 111 -25.43 -4.77 -41.78
C SER A 111 -25.35 -6.25 -41.38
N GLN A 112 -24.69 -7.05 -42.22
CA GLN A 112 -24.46 -8.48 -41.97
C GLN A 112 -23.07 -8.67 -41.40
N VAL A 113 -22.96 -9.47 -40.35
CA VAL A 113 -21.68 -9.86 -39.74
C VAL A 113 -21.54 -11.37 -39.73
N ASP A 114 -20.31 -11.84 -39.91
CA ASP A 114 -19.99 -13.26 -39.83
C ASP A 114 -19.91 -13.71 -38.36
N MET A 115 -20.69 -14.73 -38.02
CA MET A 115 -20.65 -15.42 -36.73
C MET A 115 -20.16 -16.86 -36.89
N MET A 116 -19.63 -17.39 -35.79
CA MET A 116 -19.15 -18.77 -35.67
C MET A 116 -19.80 -19.46 -34.49
N ALA A 117 -20.42 -20.61 -34.73
CA ALA A 117 -20.86 -21.54 -33.71
C ALA A 117 -19.77 -22.58 -33.44
N ILE A 118 -19.23 -22.59 -32.22
CA ILE A 118 -18.06 -23.33 -31.78
C ILE A 118 -18.46 -24.41 -30.77
N GLY A 119 -17.84 -25.59 -30.86
CA GLY A 119 -18.03 -26.70 -29.92
C GLY A 119 -18.96 -27.80 -30.45
N PRO A 120 -18.91 -29.01 -29.86
CA PRO A 120 -19.64 -30.18 -30.35
C PRO A 120 -21.17 -30.07 -30.24
N GLN A 121 -21.67 -29.13 -29.44
CA GLN A 121 -23.10 -28.81 -29.31
C GLN A 121 -23.43 -27.39 -29.80
N HIS A 122 -22.46 -26.68 -30.39
CA HIS A 122 -22.62 -25.29 -30.85
C HIS A 122 -23.15 -24.34 -29.78
N ASP A 123 -22.77 -24.59 -28.52
CA ASP A 123 -23.21 -23.85 -27.34
C ASP A 123 -22.54 -22.48 -27.21
N LYS A 124 -21.44 -22.26 -27.94
CA LYS A 124 -20.71 -21.00 -27.96
C LYS A 124 -20.79 -20.34 -29.34
N ILE A 125 -21.49 -19.22 -29.43
CA ILE A 125 -21.56 -18.40 -30.65
C ILE A 125 -20.66 -17.19 -30.46
N GLU A 126 -19.80 -16.88 -31.42
CA GLU A 126 -18.89 -15.72 -31.37
C GLU A 126 -18.81 -14.99 -32.71
N LEU A 127 -18.49 -13.69 -32.67
CA LEU A 127 -18.14 -12.96 -33.88
C LEU A 127 -16.88 -13.58 -34.49
N LYS A 128 -16.93 -13.90 -35.78
CA LYS A 128 -15.79 -14.49 -36.48
C LYS A 128 -14.56 -13.60 -36.41
N SER A 129 -14.74 -12.27 -36.46
CA SER A 129 -13.66 -11.30 -36.30
C SER A 129 -12.89 -11.47 -35.00
N ASP A 130 -13.58 -11.78 -33.91
CA ASP A 130 -13.01 -11.85 -32.57
C ASP A 130 -12.26 -13.17 -32.40
N VAL A 131 -12.84 -14.27 -32.88
CA VAL A 131 -12.17 -15.58 -32.96
C VAL A 131 -10.90 -15.50 -33.81
N VAL A 132 -10.96 -14.82 -34.96
CA VAL A 132 -9.78 -14.62 -35.83
C VAL A 132 -8.74 -13.75 -35.14
N SER A 133 -9.15 -12.66 -34.49
CA SER A 133 -8.25 -11.77 -33.74
C SER A 133 -7.52 -12.53 -32.62
N ASP A 134 -8.24 -13.32 -31.83
CA ASP A 134 -7.67 -14.12 -30.74
C ASP A 134 -6.71 -15.20 -31.28
N ALA A 135 -7.08 -15.87 -32.38
CA ALA A 135 -6.23 -16.87 -33.01
C ALA A 135 -4.93 -16.25 -33.58
N THR A 136 -5.01 -15.05 -34.13
CA THR A 136 -3.89 -14.37 -34.82
C THR A 136 -3.11 -13.42 -33.92
N THR A 137 -3.46 -13.31 -32.64
CA THR A 137 -2.76 -12.45 -31.68
C THR A 137 -1.26 -12.73 -31.69
N SER A 138 -0.48 -11.70 -32.01
CA SER A 138 0.96 -11.80 -32.18
C SER A 138 1.67 -12.09 -30.84
N PRO A 139 2.86 -12.72 -30.85
CA PRO A 139 3.67 -12.92 -29.66
C PRO A 139 3.88 -11.63 -28.83
N LEU A 140 4.07 -10.51 -29.52
CA LEU A 140 4.21 -9.19 -28.90
C LEU A 140 2.90 -8.77 -28.21
N GLY A 141 1.75 -8.91 -28.88
CA GLY A 141 0.45 -8.57 -28.31
C GLY A 141 0.17 -9.33 -27.00
N ARG A 142 0.47 -10.64 -26.98
CA ARG A 142 0.34 -11.49 -25.77
C ARG A 142 1.24 -11.01 -24.64
N SER A 143 2.48 -10.68 -24.98
CA SER A 143 3.48 -10.23 -24.00
C SER A 143 3.06 -8.91 -23.36
N ILE A 144 2.51 -7.98 -24.15
CA ILE A 144 2.00 -6.69 -23.64
C ILE A 144 0.80 -6.91 -22.70
N GLN A 145 -0.17 -7.74 -23.11
CA GLN A 145 -1.32 -8.05 -22.26
C GLN A 145 -0.87 -8.68 -20.94
N ALA A 146 0.02 -9.69 -21.00
CA ALA A 146 0.57 -10.34 -19.82
C ALA A 146 1.35 -9.36 -18.91
N ALA A 147 2.11 -8.42 -19.49
CA ALA A 147 2.83 -7.39 -18.75
C ALA A 147 1.87 -6.49 -17.96
N ILE A 148 0.75 -6.06 -18.57
CA ILE A 148 -0.25 -5.21 -17.90
C ILE A 148 -0.85 -5.93 -16.69
N PHE A 149 -1.35 -7.16 -16.88
CA PHE A 149 -1.96 -7.92 -15.80
C PHE A 149 -0.96 -8.28 -14.69
N SER A 150 0.24 -8.73 -15.07
CA SER A 150 1.27 -9.05 -14.09
C SER A 150 1.80 -7.83 -13.36
N ALA A 151 1.85 -6.65 -13.99
CA ALA A 151 2.22 -5.41 -13.32
C ALA A 151 1.20 -5.01 -12.24
N ILE A 152 -0.10 -5.17 -12.50
CA ILE A 152 -1.15 -4.95 -11.50
C ILE A 152 -0.95 -5.91 -10.32
N GLY A 153 -0.73 -7.20 -10.60
CA GLY A 153 -0.44 -8.21 -9.58
C GLY A 153 0.82 -7.89 -8.77
N ALA A 154 1.89 -7.42 -9.44
CA ALA A 154 3.14 -7.03 -8.81
C ALA A 154 2.96 -5.81 -7.87
N VAL A 155 2.18 -4.81 -8.29
CA VAL A 155 1.83 -3.66 -7.45
C VAL A 155 1.05 -4.13 -6.22
N ALA A 156 0.03 -4.98 -6.39
CA ALA A 156 -0.73 -5.54 -5.28
C ALA A 156 0.18 -6.32 -4.31
N LEU A 157 1.06 -7.17 -4.83
CA LEU A 157 2.02 -7.93 -4.03
C LEU A 157 3.03 -7.01 -3.31
N SER A 158 3.40 -5.87 -3.91
CA SER A 158 4.28 -4.89 -3.27
C SER A 158 3.67 -4.27 -2.00
N PHE A 159 2.35 -4.02 -1.99
CA PHE A 159 1.63 -3.52 -0.82
C PHE A 159 1.68 -4.50 0.35
N VAL A 160 1.91 -5.79 0.07
CA VAL A 160 2.03 -6.84 1.07
C VAL A 160 3.48 -7.01 1.51
N LEU A 161 4.40 -7.13 0.55
CA LEU A 161 5.79 -7.46 0.84
C LEU A 161 6.53 -6.31 1.53
N LEU A 162 6.24 -5.05 1.17
CA LEU A 162 6.95 -3.91 1.74
C LEU A 162 6.71 -3.74 3.25
N PRO A 163 5.47 -3.80 3.79
CA PRO A 163 5.25 -3.73 5.23
C PRO A 163 5.80 -4.94 6.01
N VAL A 164 5.86 -6.13 5.41
CA VAL A 164 6.33 -7.37 6.08
C VAL A 164 7.86 -7.44 6.11
N PHE A 165 8.48 -7.22 4.96
CA PHE A 165 9.90 -7.51 4.71
C PHE A 165 10.73 -6.26 4.41
N GLY A 166 10.09 -5.14 4.07
CA GLY A 166 10.76 -3.87 3.79
C GLY A 166 11.08 -3.05 5.03
N ARG A 167 10.56 -3.42 6.20
CA ARG A 167 10.85 -2.75 7.48
C ARG A 167 12.30 -2.93 7.90
N GLU A 168 12.78 -1.94 8.64
CA GLU A 168 14.11 -1.94 9.24
C GLU A 168 14.22 -3.03 10.31
N PRO A 169 15.38 -3.71 10.40
CA PRO A 169 15.60 -4.69 11.44
C PRO A 169 15.75 -4.00 12.81
N ASP A 170 15.14 -4.60 13.83
CA ASP A 170 15.36 -4.22 15.22
C ASP A 170 16.79 -4.53 15.66
N GLY A 171 17.30 -3.79 16.65
CA GLY A 171 18.62 -4.06 17.25
C GLY A 171 19.81 -3.48 16.48
N TYR A 172 19.57 -2.69 15.44
CA TYR A 172 20.62 -2.12 14.60
C TYR A 172 20.45 -0.61 14.44
N MET A 173 21.52 0.16 14.63
CA MET A 173 21.52 1.60 14.29
C MET A 173 22.23 1.80 12.95
N PRO A 174 21.51 2.23 11.89
CA PRO A 174 22.11 2.36 10.57
C PRO A 174 23.01 3.58 10.48
N GLU A 175 24.26 3.30 10.11
CA GLU A 175 25.28 4.33 9.88
C GLU A 175 24.81 5.42 8.91
N GLY A 176 25.03 6.68 9.28
CA GLY A 176 24.65 7.85 8.48
C GLY A 176 23.17 8.24 8.58
N PHE A 177 22.42 7.67 9.53
CA PHE A 177 21.02 8.07 9.83
C PHE A 177 20.84 8.57 11.27
N TYR A 178 21.93 8.67 12.03
CA TYR A 178 21.91 9.22 13.36
C TYR A 178 23.26 9.87 13.70
N THR A 179 23.20 10.76 14.68
CA THR A 179 24.32 11.35 15.41
C THR A 179 23.95 11.35 16.89
N GLU A 180 24.78 11.93 17.75
CA GLU A 180 24.45 12.08 19.17
C GLU A 180 23.20 12.93 19.44
N GLN A 181 22.87 13.85 18.52
CA GLN A 181 21.85 14.88 18.74
C GLN A 181 20.84 14.98 17.60
N SER A 182 20.90 14.12 16.60
CA SER A 182 19.97 14.12 15.48
C SER A 182 19.77 12.73 14.89
N TRP A 183 18.57 12.50 14.37
CA TRP A 183 18.10 11.21 13.86
C TRP A 183 17.27 11.45 12.60
N LEU A 184 17.71 10.87 11.49
CA LEU A 184 17.05 10.94 10.21
C LEU A 184 16.25 9.66 9.97
N ASP A 185 14.94 9.83 9.80
CA ASP A 185 14.05 8.78 9.38
C ASP A 185 13.51 9.07 7.97
N VAL A 186 14.02 8.27 7.04
CA VAL A 186 13.71 8.35 5.60
C VAL A 186 12.45 7.58 5.22
N ASP A 187 11.94 6.73 6.09
CA ASP A 187 10.74 5.95 5.83
C ASP A 187 9.50 6.81 6.08
N ASP A 188 9.49 7.58 7.16
CA ASP A 188 8.40 8.50 7.51
C ASP A 188 8.70 9.98 7.20
N ASN A 189 9.83 10.23 6.52
CA ASN A 189 10.24 11.53 5.97
C ASN A 189 10.35 12.62 7.04
N GLN A 190 11.12 12.33 8.08
CA GLN A 190 11.36 13.26 9.18
C GLN A 190 12.82 13.28 9.61
N LEU A 191 13.24 14.43 10.10
CA LEU A 191 14.51 14.64 10.76
C LEU A 191 14.22 15.21 12.14
N ILE A 192 14.67 14.51 13.17
CA ILE A 192 14.53 14.92 14.56
C ILE A 192 15.91 15.35 15.04
N ALA A 193 15.99 16.48 15.73
CA ALA A 193 17.25 16.94 16.29
C ALA A 193 17.03 17.68 17.61
N ILE A 194 18.07 17.68 18.45
CA ILE A 194 18.16 18.52 19.63
C ILE A 194 19.22 19.57 19.34
N VAL A 195 18.79 20.82 19.20
CA VAL A 195 19.67 21.95 18.90
C VAL A 195 19.64 22.88 20.10
N GLU A 196 20.80 23.09 20.73
CA GLU A 196 20.90 23.89 21.96
C GLU A 196 19.93 23.39 23.04
N ASN A 197 18.85 24.13 23.29
CA ASN A 197 17.79 23.83 24.26
C ASN A 197 16.42 23.61 23.59
N GLU A 198 16.40 23.21 22.32
CA GLU A 198 15.18 22.97 21.56
C GLU A 198 15.17 21.58 20.92
N LEU A 199 14.04 20.91 21.00
CA LEU A 199 13.71 19.73 20.22
C LEU A 199 13.07 20.17 18.91
N VAL A 200 13.70 19.84 17.80
CA VAL A 200 13.30 20.21 16.45
C VAL A 200 12.82 18.98 15.70
N ARG A 201 11.59 19.02 15.19
CA ARG A 201 11.06 18.05 14.22
C ARG A 201 10.89 18.71 12.86
N PHE A 202 11.64 18.23 11.87
CA PHE A 202 11.53 18.66 10.49
C PHE A 202 10.91 17.54 9.66
N LYS A 203 9.62 17.67 9.36
CA LYS A 203 8.88 16.73 8.49
C LYS A 203 8.89 17.24 7.05
N PHE A 204 9.17 16.37 6.10
CA PHE A 204 9.30 16.70 4.68
C PHE A 204 8.54 15.70 3.79
N ASP A 205 8.39 16.03 2.52
CA ASP A 205 7.74 15.15 1.54
C ASP A 205 8.71 14.09 1.01
N SER A 206 8.20 12.91 0.66
CA SER A 206 8.94 11.81 0.02
C SER A 206 9.80 12.20 -1.20
N SER A 207 9.40 13.25 -1.91
CA SER A 207 10.16 13.83 -3.03
C SER A 207 11.48 14.48 -2.61
N LEU A 208 11.59 14.91 -1.34
CA LEU A 208 12.78 15.54 -0.77
C LEU A 208 13.71 14.56 -0.06
N THR A 209 13.27 13.32 0.19
CA THR A 209 14.01 12.32 0.98
C THR A 209 15.44 12.12 0.48
N GLY A 210 15.63 11.97 -0.83
CA GLY A 210 16.97 11.81 -1.41
C GLY A 210 17.87 13.04 -1.22
N LYS A 211 17.29 14.26 -1.21
CA LYS A 211 18.03 15.51 -1.01
C LYS A 211 18.42 15.68 0.46
N VAL A 212 17.47 15.47 1.38
CA VAL A 212 17.69 15.58 2.83
C VAL A 212 18.68 14.51 3.29
N GLN A 213 18.48 13.24 2.88
CA GLN A 213 19.39 12.15 3.19
C GLN A 213 20.81 12.42 2.69
N LYS A 214 20.95 12.92 1.45
CA LYS A 214 22.26 13.29 0.93
C LYS A 214 22.89 14.42 1.74
N ALA A 215 22.14 15.47 2.09
CA ALA A 215 22.69 16.58 2.87
C ALA A 215 23.15 16.10 4.26
N TYR A 216 22.29 15.36 4.94
CA TYR A 216 22.57 14.79 6.26
C TYR A 216 23.82 13.89 6.26
N GLN A 217 23.94 12.97 5.30
CA GLN A 217 25.06 12.02 5.23
C GLN A 217 26.39 12.62 4.74
N ASN A 218 26.38 13.86 4.26
CA ASN A 218 27.59 14.58 3.86
C ASN A 218 27.91 15.71 4.84
N ASP A 219 27.48 15.58 6.10
CA ASP A 219 27.80 16.48 7.20
C ASP A 219 27.43 17.96 6.93
N VAL A 220 26.40 18.18 6.11
CA VAL A 220 25.86 19.53 5.89
C VAL A 220 25.29 20.05 7.22
N PRO A 221 25.62 21.28 7.65
CA PRO A 221 25.13 21.81 8.92
C PRO A 221 23.60 21.75 9.01
N LEU A 222 23.10 21.32 10.17
CA LEU A 222 21.66 21.10 10.38
C LEU A 222 20.82 22.33 10.05
N ALA A 223 21.28 23.53 10.41
CA ALA A 223 20.60 24.79 10.07
C ALA A 223 20.37 24.93 8.55
N GLN A 224 21.32 24.49 7.72
CA GLN A 224 21.16 24.51 6.27
C GLN A 224 20.16 23.44 5.81
N ILE A 225 20.14 22.26 6.42
CA ILE A 225 19.17 21.20 6.12
C ILE A 225 17.74 21.66 6.43
N LEU A 226 17.54 22.33 7.58
CA LEU A 226 16.23 22.88 8.00
C LEU A 226 15.72 24.00 7.08
N THR A 227 16.59 24.62 6.28
CA THR A 227 16.18 25.62 5.28
C THR A 227 15.69 25.01 3.97
N ILE A 228 15.82 23.69 3.76
CA ILE A 228 15.33 23.01 2.56
C ILE A 228 13.81 23.18 2.48
N LYS A 229 13.36 24.03 1.55
CA LYS A 229 11.93 24.25 1.28
C LYS A 229 11.39 23.24 0.27
N GLY A 230 10.11 22.93 0.43
CA GLY A 230 9.30 22.20 -0.54
C GLY A 230 7.87 22.05 -0.03
N LYS A 231 7.04 21.37 -0.83
CA LYS A 231 5.66 21.12 -0.47
C LYS A 231 5.59 20.21 0.76
N GLY A 232 4.66 20.49 1.68
CA GLY A 232 4.41 19.63 2.84
C GLY A 232 5.46 19.70 3.95
N VAL A 233 6.47 20.60 3.83
CA VAL A 233 7.46 20.80 4.88
C VAL A 233 6.82 21.42 6.12
N LYS A 234 7.06 20.81 7.28
CA LYS A 234 6.64 21.29 8.60
C LYS A 234 7.84 21.29 9.54
N LEU A 235 7.99 22.38 10.29
CA LEU A 235 9.03 22.54 11.29
C LEU A 235 8.35 22.79 12.63
N ASP A 236 8.49 21.85 13.55
CA ASP A 236 8.07 22.00 14.94
C ASP A 236 9.31 22.25 15.78
N VAL A 237 9.27 23.28 16.62
CA VAL A 237 10.36 23.65 17.53
C VAL A 237 9.77 23.69 18.93
N ILE A 238 10.31 22.88 19.82
CA ILE A 238 9.80 22.66 21.18
C ILE A 238 10.92 22.98 22.16
N PRO A 239 10.81 24.06 22.95
CA PRO A 239 11.75 24.36 24.02
C PRO A 239 11.79 23.22 25.05
N LEU A 240 13.00 22.77 25.41
CA LEU A 240 13.18 21.63 26.32
C LEU A 240 12.67 21.89 27.74
N ASP A 241 12.63 23.14 28.18
CA ASP A 241 12.07 23.57 29.47
C ASP A 241 10.54 23.38 29.54
N LYS A 242 9.88 23.28 28.39
CA LYS A 242 8.43 23.07 28.27
C LYS A 242 8.03 21.59 28.20
N VAL A 243 8.99 20.67 28.10
CA VAL A 243 8.71 19.23 28.02
C VAL A 243 8.32 18.70 29.40
N GLN A 244 7.07 18.26 29.54
CA GLN A 244 6.51 17.72 30.79
C GLN A 244 6.68 16.21 30.92
N SER A 245 6.48 15.48 29.82
CA SER A 245 6.67 14.03 29.81
C SER A 245 7.02 13.47 28.43
N VAL A 246 7.70 12.32 28.45
CA VAL A 246 8.07 11.55 27.28
C VAL A 246 7.63 10.11 27.50
N SER A 247 6.90 9.52 26.55
CA SER A 247 6.38 8.17 26.70
C SER A 247 6.59 7.31 25.46
N SER A 248 6.88 6.02 25.65
CA SER A 248 7.16 5.09 24.55
C SER A 248 6.77 3.66 24.89
N SER A 249 6.36 2.91 23.88
CA SER A 249 6.14 1.46 23.92
C SER A 249 7.32 0.72 23.29
N HIS A 250 7.73 -0.42 23.87
CA HIS A 250 8.90 -1.18 23.40
C HIS A 250 8.80 -1.66 21.94
N TYR A 251 7.61 -2.02 21.46
CA TYR A 251 7.38 -2.50 20.09
C TYR A 251 7.17 -1.42 19.04
N GLU A 252 7.03 -0.18 19.48
CA GLU A 252 6.81 0.94 18.58
C GLU A 252 8.15 1.60 18.31
N ASP A 253 8.31 2.05 17.08
CA ASP A 253 9.39 2.90 16.62
C ASP A 253 9.12 4.37 16.93
N THR A 254 8.15 4.66 17.80
CA THR A 254 7.70 6.01 18.15
C THR A 254 7.78 6.30 19.65
N TYR A 255 7.90 7.58 19.98
CA TYR A 255 7.63 8.09 21.31
C TYR A 255 6.86 9.40 21.25
N ASP A 256 6.00 9.63 22.23
CA ASP A 256 5.21 10.85 22.37
C ASP A 256 5.90 11.81 23.34
N VAL A 257 5.97 13.09 22.96
CA VAL A 257 6.45 14.18 23.81
C VAL A 257 5.29 15.10 24.14
N HIS A 258 5.01 15.23 25.43
CA HIS A 258 4.01 16.16 25.95
C HIS A 258 4.68 17.44 26.44
N PHE A 259 4.22 18.58 25.95
CA PHE A 259 4.82 19.88 26.25
C PHE A 259 3.78 20.98 26.44
N GLU A 260 4.16 21.99 27.22
CA GLU A 260 3.34 23.17 27.49
C GLU A 260 3.37 24.16 26.33
N VAL A 261 2.21 24.69 25.98
CA VAL A 261 2.06 25.81 25.06
C VAL A 261 1.32 26.94 25.76
N SER A 262 2.00 28.06 25.93
CA SER A 262 1.39 29.33 26.36
C SER A 262 0.97 30.10 25.11
N GLU A 263 -0.33 30.19 24.84
CA GLU A 263 -0.85 31.07 23.79
C GLU A 263 -0.80 32.53 24.27
N PRO A 264 -0.29 33.48 23.46
CA PRO A 264 -0.28 34.90 23.85
C PRO A 264 -1.70 35.38 24.16
N GLY A 265 -1.94 35.78 25.42
CA GLY A 265 -3.26 36.26 25.89
C GLY A 265 -4.18 35.19 26.49
N ALA A 266 -3.80 33.91 26.50
CA ALA A 266 -4.55 32.86 27.19
C ALA A 266 -4.04 32.70 28.65
N LYS A 267 -4.96 32.69 29.62
CA LYS A 267 -4.65 32.39 31.03
C LYS A 267 -4.43 30.90 31.32
N GLU A 268 -4.75 30.03 30.36
CA GLU A 268 -4.63 28.58 30.52
C GLU A 268 -3.39 28.03 29.80
N ILE A 269 -2.59 27.25 30.52
CA ILE A 269 -1.50 26.45 29.97
C ILE A 269 -2.13 25.21 29.32
N LYS A 270 -1.97 25.05 28.01
CA LYS A 270 -2.44 23.86 27.29
C LYS A 270 -1.27 22.90 27.09
N THR A 271 -1.48 21.61 27.38
CA THR A 271 -0.53 20.55 27.04
C THR A 271 -0.81 20.06 25.61
N LYS A 272 0.20 20.08 24.74
CA LYS A 272 0.16 19.43 23.42
C LYS A 272 1.00 18.17 23.44
N SER A 273 0.68 17.24 22.54
CA SER A 273 1.49 16.05 22.29
C SER A 273 1.99 16.05 20.85
N ILE A 274 3.23 15.62 20.66
CA ILE A 274 3.82 15.35 19.35
C ILE A 274 4.34 13.91 19.34
N ASN A 275 3.89 13.14 18.36
CA ASN A 275 4.43 11.82 18.10
C ASN A 275 5.71 11.96 17.25
N LEU A 276 6.80 11.38 17.74
CA LEU A 276 8.08 11.31 17.07
C LEU A 276 8.35 9.86 16.65
N GLU A 277 8.49 9.67 15.35
CA GLU A 277 8.73 8.38 14.70
C GLU A 277 10.22 8.28 14.35
N PHE A 278 10.76 7.07 14.45
CA PHE A 278 12.17 6.77 14.20
C PHE A 278 12.30 5.58 13.29
N LEU A 279 13.47 5.47 12.68
CA LEU A 279 13.75 4.43 11.71
C LEU A 279 13.60 2.99 12.27
N ASN A 280 13.86 2.80 13.58
CA ASN A 280 13.59 1.55 14.29
C ASN A 280 13.59 1.77 15.83
N PRO A 281 13.16 0.76 16.62
CA PRO A 281 13.10 0.87 18.08
C PRO A 281 14.44 1.16 18.77
N THR A 282 15.57 0.75 18.19
CA THR A 282 16.91 1.00 18.77
C THR A 282 17.31 2.46 18.63
N VAL A 283 17.10 3.05 17.44
CA VAL A 283 17.32 4.48 17.19
C VAL A 283 16.43 5.33 18.09
N LYS A 284 15.16 4.92 18.24
CA LYS A 284 14.22 5.55 19.17
C LYS A 284 14.73 5.55 20.61
N THR A 285 15.19 4.40 21.12
CA THR A 285 15.71 4.31 22.50
C THR A 285 16.89 5.26 22.71
N HIS A 286 17.84 5.29 21.77
CA HIS A 286 18.96 6.24 21.81
C HIS A 286 18.50 7.70 21.82
N ALA A 287 17.56 8.06 20.94
CA ALA A 287 17.01 9.42 20.87
C ALA A 287 16.28 9.83 22.16
N MET A 288 15.50 8.91 22.73
CA MET A 288 14.78 9.14 23.98
C MET A 288 15.75 9.36 25.16
N GLU A 289 16.82 8.56 25.26
CA GLU A 289 17.85 8.74 26.29
C GLU A 289 18.57 10.09 26.15
N ALA A 290 18.92 10.48 24.92
CA ALA A 290 19.52 11.78 24.64
C ALA A 290 18.58 12.94 25.03
N LEU A 291 17.28 12.83 24.72
CA LEU A 291 16.27 13.82 25.09
C LEU A 291 16.13 13.93 26.61
N VAL A 292 15.90 12.83 27.31
CA VAL A 292 15.72 12.82 28.77
C VAL A 292 16.94 13.43 29.46
N LYS A 293 18.16 13.06 29.05
CA LYS A 293 19.40 13.63 29.58
C LYS A 293 19.48 15.16 29.41
N ARG A 294 18.95 15.69 28.30
CA ARG A 294 18.92 17.14 27.99
C ARG A 294 17.78 17.89 28.67
N VAL A 295 16.67 17.22 29.00
CA VAL A 295 15.54 17.81 29.73
C VAL A 295 15.79 17.84 31.25
N THR A 296 16.54 16.86 31.78
CA THR A 296 16.84 16.71 33.22
C THR A 296 17.31 18.00 33.92
N PRO A 297 18.15 18.87 33.31
CA PRO A 297 18.55 20.14 33.93
C PRO A 297 17.40 21.14 34.14
N PHE A 298 16.31 21.02 33.37
CA PHE A 298 15.15 21.92 33.42
C PHE A 298 14.02 21.34 34.27
N GLN A 299 13.80 20.02 34.18
CA GLN A 299 12.78 19.30 34.93
C GLN A 299 13.29 17.92 35.35
N GLN A 300 13.13 17.55 36.62
CA GLN A 300 13.40 16.19 37.07
C GLN A 300 12.30 15.27 36.55
N LEU A 301 12.62 14.42 35.58
CA LEU A 301 11.69 13.43 35.04
C LEU A 301 11.88 12.09 35.76
N GLU A 302 10.86 11.60 36.44
CA GLU A 302 10.87 10.27 37.05
C GLU A 302 10.52 9.20 36.02
N LYS A 303 11.29 8.11 36.02
CA LYS A 303 11.08 6.98 35.11
C LYS A 303 10.08 5.99 35.71
N THR A 304 8.97 5.78 35.03
CA THR A 304 8.01 4.72 35.31
C THR A 304 8.05 3.66 34.21
N VAL A 305 8.10 2.38 34.59
CA VAL A 305 8.11 1.25 33.66
C VAL A 305 6.95 0.33 33.98
N THR A 306 6.05 0.15 33.02
CA THR A 306 4.87 -0.72 33.14
C THR A 306 5.04 -1.94 32.26
N HIS A 307 5.07 -3.13 32.87
CA HIS A 307 5.15 -4.41 32.17
C HIS A 307 3.75 -4.99 31.97
N TYR A 308 3.35 -5.19 30.71
CA TYR A 308 2.12 -5.93 30.41
C TYR A 308 2.36 -7.44 30.47
N SER A 309 1.31 -8.21 30.77
CA SER A 309 1.39 -9.67 30.67
C SER A 309 1.43 -10.11 29.20
N ARG A 310 2.08 -11.25 28.92
CA ARG A 310 2.20 -11.82 27.56
C ARG A 310 0.85 -11.90 26.84
N LEU A 311 -0.19 -12.34 27.56
CA LEU A 311 -1.55 -12.43 27.02
C LEU A 311 -2.15 -11.06 26.68
N LYS A 312 -1.98 -10.07 27.56
CA LYS A 312 -2.49 -8.71 27.33
C LYS A 312 -1.77 -8.04 26.15
N SER A 313 -0.47 -8.27 25.99
CA SER A 313 0.31 -7.80 24.84
C SER A 313 -0.10 -8.44 23.53
N ALA A 314 -0.34 -9.75 23.54
CA ALA A 314 -0.73 -10.55 22.38
C ALA A 314 -2.16 -10.28 21.88
N MET A 315 -3.04 -9.77 22.73
CA MET A 315 -4.48 -9.65 22.46
C MET A 315 -4.86 -9.01 21.12
N PRO A 316 -4.24 -7.89 20.66
CA PRO A 316 -4.55 -7.32 19.35
C PRO A 316 -4.21 -8.26 18.19
N GLY A 317 -3.09 -8.99 18.30
CA GLY A 317 -2.70 -10.01 17.33
C GLY A 317 -3.69 -11.18 17.31
N THR A 318 -4.12 -11.64 18.48
CA THR A 318 -5.13 -12.70 18.61
C THR A 318 -6.46 -12.30 17.96
N LEU A 319 -6.96 -11.08 18.24
CA LEU A 319 -8.20 -10.58 17.65
C LEU A 319 -8.12 -10.49 16.13
N GLY A 320 -7.05 -9.90 15.59
CA GLY A 320 -6.86 -9.81 14.14
C GLY A 320 -6.79 -11.18 13.47
N PHE A 321 -6.14 -12.16 14.10
CA PHE A 321 -6.07 -13.52 13.58
C PHE A 321 -7.44 -14.21 13.58
N LEU A 322 -8.21 -14.09 14.68
CA LEU A 322 -9.56 -14.67 14.77
C LEU A 322 -10.52 -14.06 13.74
N ILE A 323 -10.47 -12.73 13.54
CA ILE A 323 -11.28 -12.05 12.52
C ILE A 323 -10.88 -12.54 11.12
N GLY A 324 -9.58 -12.62 10.83
CA GLY A 324 -9.09 -13.15 9.56
C GLY A 324 -9.54 -14.58 9.31
N ALA A 325 -9.41 -15.46 10.31
CA ALA A 325 -9.82 -16.86 10.21
C ALA A 325 -11.34 -17.02 10.03
N ALA A 326 -12.14 -16.26 10.77
CA ALA A 326 -13.60 -16.24 10.61
C ALA A 326 -14.01 -15.74 9.21
N GLY A 327 -13.33 -14.71 8.70
CA GLY A 327 -13.53 -14.23 7.34
C GLY A 327 -13.18 -15.29 6.29
N LEU A 328 -12.04 -15.99 6.45
CA LEU A 328 -11.63 -17.05 5.53
C LEU A 328 -12.63 -18.20 5.49
N TRP A 329 -13.25 -18.50 6.63
CA TRP A 329 -14.31 -19.51 6.71
C TRP A 329 -15.62 -19.04 6.03
N TYR A 330 -15.91 -17.74 6.07
CA TYR A 330 -17.17 -17.18 5.57
C TYR A 330 -17.16 -16.79 4.07
N PHE A 331 -16.03 -16.31 3.55
CA PHE A 331 -15.95 -15.77 2.18
C PHE A 331 -15.34 -16.77 1.19
N GLU A 332 -16.06 -17.09 0.12
CA GLU A 332 -15.58 -17.96 -0.97
C GLU A 332 -14.88 -17.20 -2.11
N HIS A 333 -14.91 -15.87 -2.09
CA HIS A 333 -14.31 -15.06 -3.15
C HIS A 333 -12.77 -15.07 -3.07
N TRP A 334 -12.09 -15.49 -4.14
CA TRP A 334 -10.62 -15.70 -4.13
C TRP A 334 -9.80 -14.46 -3.70
N ILE A 335 -10.19 -13.26 -4.15
CA ILE A 335 -9.55 -12.01 -3.71
C ILE A 335 -9.67 -11.79 -2.19
N MET A 336 -10.86 -12.02 -1.63
CA MET A 336 -11.08 -11.90 -0.18
C MET A 336 -10.26 -12.93 0.59
N MET A 337 -10.18 -14.16 0.08
CA MET A 337 -9.34 -15.21 0.68
C MET A 337 -7.86 -14.80 0.72
N VAL A 338 -7.33 -14.19 -0.34
CA VAL A 338 -5.95 -13.67 -0.34
C VAL A 338 -5.78 -12.57 0.72
N LEU A 339 -6.67 -11.56 0.74
CA LEU A 339 -6.58 -10.45 1.69
C LEU A 339 -6.67 -10.92 3.16
N LEU A 340 -7.58 -11.84 3.45
CA LEU A 340 -7.79 -12.37 4.80
C LEU A 340 -6.64 -13.31 5.22
N SER A 341 -6.07 -14.07 4.30
CA SER A 341 -4.86 -14.87 4.55
C SER A 341 -3.69 -13.97 4.95
N LEU A 342 -3.55 -12.82 4.30
CA LEU A 342 -2.53 -11.84 4.66
C LEU A 342 -2.77 -11.26 6.05
N LEU A 343 -4.02 -10.87 6.36
CA LEU A 343 -4.38 -10.41 7.70
C LEU A 343 -3.99 -11.46 8.76
N CYS A 344 -4.33 -12.74 8.55
CA CYS A 344 -3.93 -13.83 9.43
C CYS A 344 -2.41 -13.91 9.62
N LEU A 345 -1.63 -13.84 8.53
CA LEU A 345 -0.17 -13.88 8.61
C LEU A 345 0.42 -12.69 9.38
N PHE A 346 -0.08 -11.47 9.16
CA PHE A 346 0.34 -10.28 9.89
C PHE A 346 0.01 -10.38 11.38
N SER A 347 -1.22 -10.78 11.68
CA SER A 347 -1.71 -10.95 13.04
C SER A 347 -0.96 -12.07 13.78
N LEU A 348 -0.65 -13.17 13.10
CA LEU A 348 0.10 -14.29 13.66
C LEU A 348 1.56 -13.89 13.98
N LYS A 349 2.22 -13.14 13.08
CA LYS A 349 3.56 -12.59 13.33
C LYS A 349 3.57 -11.72 14.60
N SER A 350 2.62 -10.80 14.70
CA SER A 350 2.47 -9.90 15.86
C SER A 350 2.16 -10.69 17.14
N LEU A 351 1.26 -11.67 17.06
CA LEU A 351 0.88 -12.56 18.15
C LEU A 351 2.12 -13.30 18.71
N ILE A 352 2.89 -13.97 17.85
CA ILE A 352 4.07 -14.73 18.27
C ILE A 352 5.12 -13.81 18.89
N ALA A 353 5.40 -12.66 18.26
CA ALA A 353 6.38 -11.71 18.77
C ALA A 353 6.01 -11.20 20.18
N ARG A 354 4.73 -10.87 20.39
CA ARG A 354 4.22 -10.34 21.65
C ARG A 354 4.00 -11.39 22.75
N LEU A 355 3.86 -12.66 22.38
CA LEU A 355 3.87 -13.78 23.33
C LEU A 355 5.29 -14.08 23.82
N TRP A 356 6.27 -14.04 22.91
CA TRP A 356 7.67 -14.30 23.25
C TRP A 356 8.27 -13.19 24.10
N SER A 357 7.96 -11.94 23.71
CA SER A 357 8.41 -10.74 24.39
C SER A 357 7.18 -9.87 24.70
N PRO A 358 6.83 -9.64 25.98
CA PRO A 358 5.67 -8.82 26.32
C PRO A 358 5.97 -7.32 26.19
N THR A 359 4.92 -6.54 25.95
CA THR A 359 5.01 -5.09 25.79
C THR A 359 5.46 -4.43 27.10
N VAL A 360 6.48 -3.58 26.99
CA VAL A 360 6.95 -2.71 28.06
C VAL A 360 6.65 -1.28 27.67
N TYR A 361 5.92 -0.56 28.54
CA TYR A 361 5.67 0.87 28.38
C TYR A 361 6.60 1.63 29.32
N THR A 362 7.31 2.62 28.79
CA THR A 362 8.23 3.48 29.54
C THR A 362 7.74 4.91 29.46
N GLN A 363 7.64 5.57 30.61
CA GLN A 363 7.24 6.97 30.71
C GLN A 363 8.22 7.72 31.61
N TYR A 364 8.60 8.93 31.20
CA TYR A 364 9.36 9.90 31.96
C TYR A 364 8.44 11.10 32.21
N ALA A 365 8.18 11.50 33.45
CA ALA A 365 7.28 12.62 33.77
C ALA A 365 7.75 13.42 35.00
N SER A 366 7.48 14.72 35.04
CA SER A 366 7.92 15.63 36.12
C SER A 366 7.16 15.49 37.45
N GLN A 367 6.06 14.75 37.45
CA GLN A 367 5.40 14.18 38.63
C GLN A 367 4.90 12.78 38.25
N PRO A 368 4.81 11.81 39.17
CA PRO A 368 4.16 10.55 38.90
C PRO A 368 2.70 10.87 38.56
N VAL A 369 2.35 10.79 37.27
CA VAL A 369 0.96 10.87 36.87
C VAL A 369 0.31 9.65 37.50
N THR A 370 -0.45 9.88 38.57
CA THR A 370 -1.40 8.89 39.10
C THR A 370 -2.56 8.79 38.11
N SER A 371 -2.27 8.49 36.84
CA SER A 371 -3.27 8.12 35.87
C SER A 371 -3.44 6.63 36.03
N ALA A 372 -4.56 6.25 36.64
CA ALA A 372 -5.25 5.07 36.19
C ALA A 372 -5.35 5.19 34.66
N VAL A 373 -4.46 4.48 33.96
CA VAL A 373 -4.48 4.39 32.50
C VAL A 373 -5.74 3.58 32.19
N GLU A 374 -6.88 4.26 32.08
CA GLU A 374 -7.94 3.79 31.22
C GLU A 374 -7.35 3.78 29.81
N PRO A 375 -7.30 2.62 29.15
CA PRO A 375 -6.88 2.57 27.76
C PRO A 375 -7.84 3.45 26.98
N VAL A 376 -7.25 4.38 26.22
CA VAL A 376 -7.92 5.12 25.14
C VAL A 376 -8.82 4.14 24.41
N ARG A 377 -10.13 4.25 24.63
CA ARG A 377 -11.13 3.65 23.75
C ARG A 377 -10.88 4.26 22.39
N SER A 378 -10.27 3.49 21.49
CA SER A 378 -10.36 3.76 20.06
C SER A 378 -11.85 3.84 19.74
N ALA A 379 -12.29 5.02 19.31
CA ALA A 379 -13.65 5.25 18.84
C ALA A 379 -14.01 4.18 17.79
N ALA A 380 -15.18 3.60 17.99
CA ALA A 380 -15.90 2.80 16.99
C ALA A 380 -16.38 3.69 15.84
#